data_AF-A0A4Q1AU47-F1
#
_entry.id   AF-A0A4Q1AU47-F1
#
_cell.length_a   1.000
_cell.length_b   1.000
_cell.length_c   1.000
_cell.angle_alpha   90.00
_cell.angle_beta   90.00
_cell.angle_gamma   90.00
#
_symmetry.space_group_name_H-M   'P 1'
#
loop_
_entity.id
_entity.type
_entity.pdbx_description
1 polymer ?
#
loop_
_entity_poly.entity_id
_entity_poly.type
_entity_poly.pdbx_seq_one_letter_code
_entity_poly.pdbx_strand_id
1 'polypeptide(L)'
;MAGVFLSHSSVNKPFARRLGNDLRQYGAKVWIDEAEIKIGDSLIEKISEGLSETDFVIVLLSKASCESEWVKKEVNIALNKEIYGKQVVVLPCLIEDCNIPLFLIDKKYADFRDSTKYVQHRQELISTMGLAEKSDDDLFLDQHIFYDLEDLNDGFDADTIRYFSKSDFQKVLERVKMFNINIYGIEPWPNKEFYNVIVYEEFGKEANDSEWYYEAFEKFVKEGVEDYFSASYGVPQELIEIFKK
;
A
#
# COMPACT_ATOMS: atom_id res chain seq x y z
N MET A 1 -4.70 -9.43 -0.98
CA MET A 1 -4.85 -7.97 -0.78
C MET A 1 -6.31 -7.62 -0.65
N ALA A 2 -6.66 -6.67 0.22
CA ALA A 2 -8.03 -6.19 0.31
C ALA A 2 -8.31 -5.21 -0.83
N GLY A 3 -9.43 -5.39 -1.52
CA GLY A 3 -9.87 -4.46 -2.54
C GLY A 3 -10.60 -3.25 -1.94
N VAL A 4 -10.13 -2.04 -2.20
CA VAL A 4 -10.66 -0.79 -1.66
C VAL A 4 -11.08 0.18 -2.76
N PHE A 5 -12.38 0.46 -2.84
CA PHE A 5 -12.92 1.52 -3.69
C PHE A 5 -12.99 2.85 -2.95
N LEU A 6 -12.32 3.90 -3.46
CA LEU A 6 -12.34 5.25 -2.89
C LEU A 6 -13.34 6.16 -3.59
N SER A 7 -14.53 6.25 -3.02
CA SER A 7 -15.61 7.08 -3.52
C SER A 7 -15.46 8.54 -3.07
N HIS A 8 -15.36 9.45 -4.04
CA HIS A 8 -15.11 10.86 -3.79
C HIS A 8 -15.75 11.75 -4.87
N SER A 9 -16.01 13.01 -4.54
CA SER A 9 -16.32 14.03 -5.55
C SER A 9 -15.02 14.56 -6.18
N SER A 10 -15.09 15.07 -7.41
CA SER A 10 -13.91 15.55 -8.16
C SER A 10 -13.07 16.58 -7.41
N VAL A 11 -13.71 17.45 -6.62
CA VAL A 11 -13.02 18.46 -5.78
C VAL A 11 -12.14 17.84 -4.69
N ASN A 12 -12.44 16.61 -4.27
CA ASN A 12 -11.72 15.90 -3.22
C ASN A 12 -10.65 14.93 -3.77
N LYS A 13 -10.40 14.93 -5.08
CA LYS A 13 -9.41 14.07 -5.74
C LYS A 13 -8.00 14.16 -5.13
N PRO A 14 -7.48 15.33 -4.70
CA PRO A 14 -6.18 15.40 -4.02
C PRO A 14 -6.12 14.60 -2.73
N PHE A 15 -7.16 14.68 -1.89
CA PHE A 15 -7.24 13.91 -0.65
C PHE A 15 -7.39 12.41 -0.93
N ALA A 16 -8.25 12.04 -1.88
CA ALA A 16 -8.45 10.65 -2.29
C ALA A 16 -7.14 10.01 -2.78
N ARG A 17 -6.34 10.74 -3.58
CA ARG A 17 -5.02 10.28 -4.03
C ARG A 17 -4.05 10.05 -2.88
N ARG A 18 -3.97 10.99 -1.94
CA ARG A 18 -3.11 10.85 -0.76
C ARG A 18 -3.49 9.63 0.07
N LEU A 19 -4.76 9.52 0.45
CA LEU A 19 -5.24 8.39 1.25
C LEU A 19 -5.06 7.07 0.50
N GLY A 20 -5.37 7.02 -0.79
CA GLY A 20 -5.22 5.81 -1.59
C GLY A 20 -3.76 5.39 -1.77
N ASN A 21 -2.83 6.32 -1.94
CA ASN A 21 -1.41 5.99 -1.98
C ASN A 21 -0.94 5.42 -0.65
N ASP A 22 -1.35 6.01 0.47
CA ASP A 22 -1.02 5.48 1.77
C ASP A 22 -1.59 4.06 1.94
N LEU A 23 -2.87 3.83 1.63
CA LEU A 23 -3.49 2.51 1.75
C LEU A 23 -2.82 1.45 0.86
N ARG A 24 -2.39 1.80 -0.35
CA ARG A 24 -1.61 0.91 -1.22
C ARG A 24 -0.30 0.48 -0.58
N GLN A 25 0.35 1.37 0.16
CA GLN A 25 1.56 0.99 0.91
C GLN A 25 1.27 -0.10 1.94
N TYR A 26 0.06 -0.17 2.51
CA TYR A 26 -0.34 -1.22 3.45
C TYR A 26 -1.01 -2.43 2.75
N GLY A 27 -0.76 -2.65 1.46
CA GLY A 27 -1.23 -3.83 0.73
C GLY A 27 -2.71 -3.79 0.32
N ALA A 28 -3.31 -2.60 0.23
CA ALA A 28 -4.64 -2.43 -0.36
C ALA A 28 -4.54 -2.25 -1.88
N LYS A 29 -5.37 -2.98 -2.63
CA LYS A 29 -5.61 -2.67 -4.05
C LYS A 29 -6.63 -1.54 -4.11
N VAL A 30 -6.19 -0.33 -4.44
CA VAL A 30 -7.03 0.88 -4.36
C VAL A 30 -7.44 1.39 -5.74
N TRP A 31 -8.74 1.61 -5.96
CA TRP A 31 -9.29 2.20 -7.18
C TRP A 31 -9.82 3.62 -6.92
N ILE A 32 -9.36 4.58 -7.73
CA ILE A 32 -9.70 6.02 -7.63
C ILE A 32 -10.17 6.58 -8.98
N ASP A 33 -9.56 6.19 -10.10
CA ASP A 33 -9.58 6.97 -11.35
C ASP A 33 -10.62 6.50 -12.40
N GLU A 34 -11.23 5.31 -12.24
CA GLU A 34 -12.42 4.89 -13.02
C GLU A 34 -13.74 5.44 -12.44
N ALA A 35 -13.63 6.17 -11.33
CA ALA A 35 -14.69 6.51 -10.38
C ALA A 35 -14.84 8.02 -10.17
N GLU A 36 -14.66 8.85 -11.21
CA GLU A 36 -15.33 10.15 -11.18
C GLU A 36 -16.84 9.89 -11.25
N ILE A 37 -17.47 9.87 -10.08
CA ILE A 37 -18.91 9.73 -9.97
C ILE A 37 -19.52 11.06 -10.43
N LYS A 38 -20.08 11.04 -11.64
CA LYS A 38 -20.84 12.18 -12.14
C LYS A 38 -22.25 12.14 -11.56
N ILE A 39 -22.89 13.29 -11.55
CA ILE A 39 -24.30 13.39 -11.16
C ILE A 39 -25.12 12.48 -12.07
N GLY A 40 -25.70 11.41 -11.52
CA GLY A 40 -26.51 10.43 -12.24
C GLY A 40 -25.86 9.06 -12.49
N ASP A 41 -24.56 8.90 -12.22
CA ASP A 41 -23.88 7.61 -12.35
C ASP A 41 -24.33 6.62 -11.25
N SER A 42 -24.35 5.32 -11.57
CA SER A 42 -24.59 4.28 -10.58
C SER A 42 -23.29 3.76 -9.96
N LEU A 43 -23.10 4.01 -8.66
CA LEU A 43 -22.10 3.42 -7.77
C LEU A 43 -22.10 1.90 -7.83
N ILE A 44 -23.29 1.30 -7.90
CA ILE A 44 -23.42 -0.16 -7.95
C ILE A 44 -22.84 -0.66 -9.26
N GLU A 45 -23.17 0.00 -10.37
CA GLU A 45 -22.62 -0.33 -11.68
C GLU A 45 -21.13 -0.05 -11.69
N LYS A 46 -20.63 1.07 -11.15
CA LYS A 46 -19.19 1.36 -11.04
C LYS A 46 -18.42 0.35 -10.19
N ILE A 47 -18.99 -0.10 -9.08
CA ILE A 47 -18.45 -1.19 -8.26
C ILE A 47 -18.54 -2.51 -9.03
N SER A 48 -19.60 -2.74 -9.81
CA SER A 48 -19.79 -4.00 -10.54
C SER A 48 -18.94 -4.07 -11.83
N GLU A 49 -18.67 -2.94 -12.46
CA GLU A 49 -17.83 -2.76 -13.66
C GLU A 49 -16.35 -2.81 -13.31
N GLY A 50 -15.94 -2.23 -12.18
CA GLY A 50 -14.55 -2.21 -11.74
C GLY A 50 -14.13 -3.42 -10.89
N LEU A 51 -15.06 -4.08 -10.15
CA LEU A 51 -14.67 -4.73 -8.90
C LEU A 51 -15.42 -6.03 -8.56
N SER A 52 -15.15 -7.11 -9.29
CA SER A 52 -15.34 -8.48 -8.78
C SER A 52 -14.52 -8.78 -7.50
N GLU A 53 -13.54 -7.91 -7.19
CA GLU A 53 -12.55 -8.00 -6.13
C GLU A 53 -12.66 -6.90 -5.04
N THR A 54 -13.76 -6.15 -4.92
CA THR A 54 -13.91 -5.19 -3.80
C THR A 54 -14.40 -5.83 -2.52
N ASP A 55 -13.69 -5.56 -1.44
CA ASP A 55 -14.05 -5.91 -0.07
C ASP A 55 -14.56 -4.67 0.71
N PHE A 56 -14.00 -3.49 0.42
CA PHE A 56 -14.29 -2.24 1.13
C PHE A 56 -14.62 -1.07 0.20
N VAL A 57 -15.58 -0.25 0.61
CA VAL A 57 -15.90 1.03 -0.03
C VAL A 57 -15.68 2.14 0.97
N ILE A 58 -14.66 2.97 0.73
CA ILE A 58 -14.41 4.19 1.50
C ILE A 58 -15.18 5.33 0.86
N VAL A 59 -16.03 6.00 1.64
CA VAL A 59 -16.83 7.16 1.18
C VAL A 59 -16.27 8.43 1.80
N LEU A 60 -15.71 9.33 0.99
CA LEU A 60 -15.27 10.65 1.44
C LEU A 60 -16.47 11.59 1.58
N LEU A 61 -16.89 11.83 2.83
CA LEU A 61 -18.00 12.69 3.20
C LEU A 61 -17.56 14.15 3.22
N SER A 62 -18.24 14.92 2.39
CA SER A 62 -17.94 16.30 2.05
C SER A 62 -19.26 16.99 1.66
N LYS A 63 -19.40 18.32 1.77
CA LYS A 63 -20.56 19.06 1.25
C LYS A 63 -20.87 18.64 -0.19
N ALA A 64 -19.85 18.62 -1.04
CA ALA A 64 -19.98 18.24 -2.44
C ALA A 64 -20.44 16.78 -2.64
N SER A 65 -20.00 15.84 -1.79
CA SER A 65 -20.46 14.46 -1.88
C SER A 65 -21.85 14.29 -1.25
N CYS A 66 -22.10 14.80 -0.05
CA CYS A 66 -23.34 14.67 0.71
C CYS A 66 -24.55 15.35 0.04
N GLU A 67 -24.35 16.41 -0.75
CA GLU A 67 -25.42 17.09 -1.49
C GLU A 67 -25.79 16.41 -2.81
N SER A 68 -24.95 15.49 -3.30
CA SER A 68 -25.23 14.78 -4.55
C SER A 68 -26.36 13.74 -4.37
N GLU A 69 -27.27 13.66 -5.35
CA GLU A 69 -28.37 12.67 -5.39
C GLU A 69 -27.87 11.20 -5.33
N TRP A 70 -26.58 11.02 -5.60
CA TRP A 70 -25.81 9.78 -5.53
C TRP A 70 -25.77 9.16 -4.12
N VAL A 71 -25.50 9.94 -3.07
CA VAL A 71 -25.36 9.37 -1.71
C VAL A 71 -26.68 8.78 -1.22
N LYS A 72 -27.82 9.38 -1.60
CA LYS A 72 -29.15 9.02 -1.08
C LYS A 72 -29.69 7.67 -1.57
N LYS A 73 -29.38 7.26 -2.81
CA LYS A 73 -29.97 6.05 -3.43
C LYS A 73 -29.10 4.81 -3.34
N GLU A 74 -27.79 4.92 -3.45
CA GLU A 74 -26.97 3.77 -3.83
C GLU A 74 -26.17 3.13 -2.71
N VAL A 75 -25.77 3.90 -1.70
CA VAL A 75 -25.17 3.30 -0.51
C VAL A 75 -26.22 2.50 0.27
N ASN A 76 -27.50 2.90 0.22
CA ASN A 76 -28.60 2.07 0.70
C ASN A 76 -28.63 0.69 0.01
N ILE A 77 -28.27 0.58 -1.27
CA ILE A 77 -28.26 -0.69 -1.98
C ILE A 77 -26.97 -1.47 -1.70
N ALA A 78 -25.81 -0.80 -1.58
CA ALA A 78 -24.56 -1.43 -1.14
C ALA A 78 -24.69 -2.02 0.28
N LEU A 79 -25.39 -1.32 1.19
CA LEU A 79 -25.70 -1.81 2.54
C LEU A 79 -26.72 -2.96 2.53
N ASN A 80 -27.63 -3.00 1.56
CA ASN A 80 -28.65 -4.05 1.41
C ASN A 80 -28.21 -5.24 0.52
N LYS A 81 -26.98 -5.24 -0.02
CA LYS A 81 -26.45 -6.37 -0.81
C LYS A 81 -25.98 -7.52 0.10
N GLU A 82 -26.92 -8.05 0.89
CA GLU A 82 -26.91 -9.46 1.33
C GLU A 82 -27.38 -10.43 0.22
N ILE A 83 -27.74 -9.92 -0.96
CA ILE A 83 -28.44 -10.70 -2.00
C ILE A 83 -27.49 -11.41 -2.99
N TYR A 84 -26.17 -11.13 -2.97
CA TYR A 84 -25.20 -11.76 -3.88
C TYR A 84 -23.96 -12.39 -3.20
N GLY A 85 -24.05 -12.68 -1.89
CA GLY A 85 -23.08 -13.54 -1.21
C GLY A 85 -21.69 -12.95 -0.90
N LYS A 86 -21.37 -11.73 -1.35
CA LYS A 86 -20.21 -10.95 -0.86
C LYS A 86 -20.70 -9.68 -0.17
N GLN A 87 -20.50 -9.59 1.14
CA GLN A 87 -20.78 -8.39 1.92
C GLN A 87 -19.64 -7.39 1.74
N VAL A 88 -19.88 -6.31 1.00
CA VAL A 88 -18.94 -5.19 0.88
C VAL A 88 -19.10 -4.28 2.10
N VAL A 89 -18.00 -3.94 2.77
CA VAL A 89 -18.03 -3.08 3.97
C VAL A 89 -17.88 -1.62 3.59
N VAL A 90 -18.87 -0.80 3.96
CA VAL A 90 -18.83 0.67 3.74
C VAL A 90 -18.18 1.38 4.92
N LEU A 91 -17.12 2.14 4.65
CA LEU A 91 -16.33 2.90 5.62
C LEU A 91 -16.47 4.42 5.37
N PRO A 92 -17.24 5.14 6.20
CA PRO A 92 -17.39 6.59 6.05
C PRO A 92 -16.14 7.35 6.55
N CYS A 93 -15.68 8.32 5.76
CA CYS A 93 -14.54 9.19 6.07
C CYS A 93 -14.95 10.66 5.95
N LEU A 94 -15.11 11.36 7.08
CA LEU A 94 -15.52 12.76 7.12
C LEU A 94 -14.32 13.67 6.88
N ILE A 95 -14.30 14.39 5.76
CA ILE A 95 -13.17 15.28 5.37
C ILE A 95 -13.51 16.77 5.49
N GLU A 96 -14.80 17.12 5.51
CA GLU A 96 -15.31 18.46 5.81
C GLU A 96 -16.70 18.38 6.45
N ASP A 97 -17.15 19.47 7.10
CA ASP A 97 -18.49 19.53 7.68
C ASP A 97 -19.57 19.43 6.59
N CYS A 98 -20.39 18.36 6.64
CA CYS A 98 -21.51 18.13 5.72
C CYS A 98 -22.75 17.59 6.45
N ASN A 99 -23.89 17.59 5.77
CA ASN A 99 -25.08 16.86 6.22
C ASN A 99 -24.90 15.36 5.97
N ILE A 100 -24.41 14.63 6.98
CA ILE A 100 -24.18 13.19 6.88
C ILE A 100 -25.49 12.47 6.56
N PRO A 101 -25.55 11.67 5.49
CA PRO A 101 -26.78 10.99 5.11
C PRO A 101 -27.22 9.96 6.14
N LEU A 102 -28.54 9.83 6.32
CA LEU A 102 -29.15 9.10 7.45
C LEU A 102 -28.68 7.65 7.59
N PHE A 103 -28.33 6.99 6.49
CA PHE A 103 -27.86 5.59 6.52
C PHE A 103 -26.39 5.44 6.95
N LEU A 104 -25.65 6.54 7.15
CA LEU A 104 -24.31 6.56 7.73
C LEU A 104 -24.30 7.17 9.13
N ILE A 105 -25.43 7.68 9.62
CA ILE A 105 -25.47 8.45 10.88
C ILE A 105 -25.16 7.58 12.10
N ASP A 106 -25.41 6.28 12.01
CA ASP A 106 -25.17 5.27 13.04
C ASP A 106 -23.83 4.54 12.86
N LYS A 107 -23.11 4.80 11.76
CA LYS A 107 -21.77 4.27 11.52
C LYS A 107 -20.70 5.17 12.12
N LYS A 108 -19.73 4.57 12.81
CA LYS A 108 -18.49 5.25 13.17
C LYS A 108 -17.78 5.65 11.87
N TYR A 109 -17.39 6.92 11.78
CA TYR A 109 -16.60 7.46 10.67
C TYR A 109 -15.17 7.78 11.13
N ALA A 110 -14.23 7.70 10.20
CA ALA A 110 -12.90 8.26 10.35
C ALA A 110 -12.97 9.78 10.11
N ASP A 111 -12.50 10.60 11.06
CA ASP A 111 -12.66 12.05 11.02
C ASP A 111 -11.36 12.76 10.60
N PHE A 112 -11.28 13.10 9.32
CA PHE A 112 -10.12 13.73 8.70
C PHE A 112 -10.21 15.26 8.61
N ARG A 113 -11.21 15.88 9.27
CA ARG A 113 -11.31 17.36 9.33
C ARG A 113 -10.11 17.99 10.05
N ASP A 114 -9.54 17.27 11.01
CA ASP A 114 -8.32 17.66 11.72
C ASP A 114 -7.10 16.97 11.09
N SER A 115 -6.29 17.73 10.35
CA SER A 115 -5.11 17.21 9.67
C SER A 115 -4.06 16.64 10.63
N THR A 116 -4.04 17.05 11.90
CA THR A 116 -3.11 16.52 12.91
C THR A 116 -3.45 15.08 13.30
N LYS A 117 -4.70 14.65 13.11
CA LYS A 117 -5.18 13.29 13.40
C LYS A 117 -5.19 12.36 12.19
N TYR A 118 -4.68 12.83 11.05
CA TYR A 118 -4.68 12.05 9.83
C TYR A 118 -4.03 10.66 10.00
N VAL A 119 -2.86 10.60 10.66
CA VAL A 119 -2.16 9.33 10.90
C VAL A 119 -2.99 8.37 11.75
N GLN A 120 -3.61 8.87 12.81
CA GLN A 120 -4.47 8.09 13.69
C GLN A 120 -5.66 7.49 12.93
N HIS A 121 -6.43 8.32 12.22
CA HIS A 121 -7.62 7.86 11.50
C HIS A 121 -7.31 6.98 10.30
N ARG A 122 -6.16 7.21 9.64
CA ARG A 122 -5.64 6.27 8.63
C ARG A 122 -5.31 4.91 9.26
N GLN A 123 -4.70 4.89 10.44
CA GLN A 123 -4.39 3.63 11.13
C GLN A 123 -5.64 2.85 11.51
N GLU A 124 -6.69 3.54 11.94
CA GLU A 124 -8.00 2.94 12.19
C GLU A 124 -8.58 2.27 10.94
N LEU A 125 -8.43 2.89 9.77
CA LEU A 125 -8.85 2.31 8.48
C LEU A 125 -8.03 1.06 8.12
N ILE A 126 -6.70 1.12 8.23
CA ILE A 126 -5.79 -0.01 7.99
C ILE A 126 -6.19 -1.21 8.87
N SER A 127 -6.36 -0.96 10.17
CA SER A 127 -6.78 -1.98 11.14
C SER A 127 -8.16 -2.56 10.82
N THR A 128 -9.12 -1.70 10.45
CA THR A 128 -10.49 -2.12 10.11
C THR A 128 -10.53 -3.01 8.87
N MET A 129 -9.65 -2.73 7.91
CA MET A 129 -9.57 -3.50 6.67
C MET A 129 -8.71 -4.77 6.80
N GLY A 130 -8.12 -5.03 7.96
CA GLY A 130 -7.20 -6.15 8.16
C GLY A 130 -5.96 -6.06 7.27
N LEU A 131 -5.59 -4.84 6.87
CA LEU A 131 -4.37 -4.59 6.12
C LEU A 131 -3.18 -4.82 7.04
N ALA A 132 -2.14 -5.48 6.52
CA ALA A 132 -0.93 -5.70 7.29
C ALA A 132 -0.31 -4.33 7.64
N GLU A 133 -0.04 -4.10 8.93
CA GLU A 133 0.85 -3.01 9.30
C GLU A 133 2.20 -3.29 8.66
N LYS A 134 2.79 -2.28 8.00
CA LYS A 134 4.20 -2.37 7.63
C LYS A 134 4.99 -2.63 8.90
N SER A 135 5.88 -3.60 8.85
CA SER A 135 6.80 -3.82 9.95
C SER A 135 7.65 -2.56 10.15
N ASP A 136 8.20 -2.41 11.36
CA ASP A 136 9.15 -1.32 11.61
C ASP A 136 10.32 -1.35 10.64
N ASP A 137 10.75 -2.56 10.26
CA ASP A 137 11.74 -2.82 9.22
C ASP A 137 11.29 -2.25 7.87
N ASP A 138 10.09 -2.58 7.39
CA ASP A 138 9.58 -2.08 6.11
C ASP A 138 9.50 -0.55 6.08
N LEU A 139 9.05 0.06 7.18
CA LEU A 139 8.99 1.52 7.31
C LEU A 139 10.40 2.13 7.26
N PHE A 140 11.36 1.53 7.96
CA PHE A 140 12.75 1.99 7.95
C PHE A 140 13.37 1.87 6.56
N LEU A 141 13.18 0.73 5.90
CA LEU A 141 13.72 0.44 4.57
C LEU A 141 13.16 1.43 3.54
N ASP A 142 11.85 1.66 3.51
CA ASP A 142 11.24 2.63 2.60
C ASP A 142 11.79 4.06 2.83
N GLN A 143 11.96 4.46 4.09
CA GLN A 143 12.37 5.84 4.42
C GLN A 143 13.86 6.09 4.25
N HIS A 144 14.71 5.10 4.49
CA HIS A 144 16.16 5.29 4.59
C HIS A 144 16.95 4.55 3.52
N ILE A 145 16.38 3.49 2.94
CA ILE A 145 17.06 2.65 1.95
C ILE A 145 16.46 2.85 0.55
N PHE A 146 15.13 2.97 0.42
CA PHE A 146 14.44 2.96 -0.88
C PHE A 146 13.87 4.33 -1.33
N TYR A 147 14.07 5.40 -0.57
CA TYR A 147 13.33 6.68 -0.68
C TYR A 147 13.39 7.43 -2.04
N ASP A 148 14.25 7.01 -2.96
CA ASP A 148 14.44 7.60 -4.29
C ASP A 148 14.69 6.53 -5.38
N LEU A 149 14.39 5.26 -5.08
CA LEU A 149 14.61 4.13 -5.98
C LEU A 149 13.30 3.74 -6.67
N GLU A 150 13.39 3.29 -7.92
CA GLU A 150 12.25 2.76 -8.66
C GLU A 150 12.00 1.31 -8.24
N ASP A 151 10.80 1.05 -7.72
CA ASP A 151 10.31 -0.30 -7.50
C ASP A 151 9.75 -0.87 -8.81
N LEU A 152 10.41 -1.89 -9.33
CA LEU A 152 10.03 -2.61 -10.54
C LEU A 152 8.89 -3.62 -10.30
N ASN A 153 8.41 -3.77 -9.06
CA ASN A 153 7.23 -4.57 -8.78
C ASN A 153 5.97 -3.88 -9.32
N ASP A 154 5.51 -4.32 -10.50
CA ASP A 154 4.26 -3.86 -11.11
C ASP A 154 3.05 -4.77 -10.80
N GLY A 155 3.16 -5.57 -9.74
CA GLY A 155 2.13 -6.50 -9.28
C GLY A 155 2.31 -7.93 -9.76
N PHE A 156 3.51 -8.30 -10.23
CA PHE A 156 3.82 -9.69 -10.61
C PHE A 156 4.11 -10.58 -9.39
N ASP A 157 4.49 -9.99 -8.26
CA ASP A 157 4.78 -10.67 -6.99
C ASP A 157 4.14 -9.92 -5.81
N ALA A 158 4.35 -10.37 -4.57
CA ALA A 158 3.78 -9.76 -3.38
C ALA A 158 4.13 -8.26 -3.24
N ASP A 159 3.11 -7.43 -2.98
CA ASP A 159 3.22 -5.96 -2.84
C ASP A 159 4.27 -5.49 -1.79
N THR A 160 4.68 -6.37 -0.88
CA THR A 160 5.67 -6.10 0.16
C THR A 160 7.11 -6.25 -0.33
N ILE A 161 7.33 -6.92 -1.46
CA ILE A 161 8.67 -7.18 -2.02
C ILE A 161 8.99 -6.08 -3.03
N ARG A 162 10.16 -5.47 -2.84
CA ARG A 162 10.70 -4.45 -3.76
C ARG A 162 11.68 -5.09 -4.72
N TYR A 163 11.54 -4.74 -5.99
CA TYR A 163 12.43 -5.20 -7.05
C TYR A 163 13.16 -4.02 -7.67
N PHE A 164 14.46 -4.14 -7.89
CA PHE A 164 15.28 -3.02 -8.34
C PHE A 164 16.07 -3.37 -9.59
N SER A 165 16.36 -2.35 -10.41
CA SER A 165 17.36 -2.43 -11.47
C SER A 165 18.73 -2.77 -10.85
N LYS A 166 19.65 -3.35 -11.62
CA LYS A 166 21.04 -3.55 -11.17
C LYS A 166 21.66 -2.27 -10.58
N SER A 167 21.46 -1.13 -11.23
CA SER A 167 22.01 0.16 -10.74
C SER A 167 21.36 0.63 -9.44
N ASP A 168 20.07 0.41 -9.25
CA ASP A 168 19.41 0.82 -8.01
C ASP A 168 19.67 -0.16 -6.87
N PHE A 169 19.74 -1.47 -7.16
CA PHE A 169 20.11 -2.46 -6.17
C PHE A 169 21.53 -2.25 -5.65
N GLN A 170 22.46 -1.80 -6.49
CA GLN A 170 23.78 -1.39 -6.01
C GLN A 170 23.70 -0.27 -4.97
N LYS A 171 22.85 0.75 -5.18
CA LYS A 171 22.59 1.80 -4.18
C LYS A 171 21.95 1.25 -2.92
N VAL A 172 21.03 0.26 -3.05
CA VAL A 172 20.47 -0.45 -1.89
C VAL A 172 21.58 -1.07 -1.06
N LEU A 173 22.51 -1.83 -1.66
CA LEU A 173 23.61 -2.47 -0.94
C LEU A 173 24.53 -1.45 -0.25
N GLU A 174 24.81 -0.31 -0.90
CA GLU A 174 25.58 0.79 -0.31
C GLU A 174 24.89 1.39 0.92
N ARG A 175 23.57 1.60 0.87
CA ARG A 175 22.77 2.13 1.99
C ARG A 175 22.63 1.11 3.11
N VAL A 176 22.33 -0.15 2.80
CA VAL A 176 22.30 -1.26 3.77
C VAL A 176 23.63 -1.33 4.52
N LYS A 177 24.75 -1.25 3.80
CA LYS A 177 26.10 -1.21 4.42
C LYS A 177 26.25 -0.04 5.38
N MET A 178 25.81 1.15 4.98
CA MET A 178 25.92 2.37 5.78
C MET A 178 25.16 2.25 7.11
N PHE A 179 24.01 1.59 7.10
CA PHE A 179 23.19 1.36 8.29
C PHE A 179 23.52 0.05 9.02
N ASN A 180 24.43 -0.79 8.48
CA ASN A 180 24.74 -2.11 9.03
C ASN A 180 23.50 -3.01 9.16
N ILE A 181 22.61 -2.97 8.16
CA ILE A 181 21.40 -3.78 8.09
C ILE A 181 21.75 -5.22 7.68
N ASN A 182 21.06 -6.20 8.26
CA ASN A 182 21.22 -7.59 7.87
C ASN A 182 20.59 -7.83 6.49
N ILE A 183 21.28 -8.57 5.63
CA ILE A 183 20.68 -9.24 4.48
C ILE A 183 20.70 -10.75 4.76
N TYR A 184 19.59 -11.44 4.55
CA TYR A 184 19.49 -12.89 4.72
C TYR A 184 19.63 -13.64 3.39
N GLY A 185 19.23 -13.02 2.28
CA GLY A 185 19.40 -13.57 0.95
C GLY A 185 19.17 -12.53 -0.12
N ILE A 186 19.83 -12.72 -1.27
CA ILE A 186 19.61 -11.94 -2.50
C ILE A 186 18.94 -12.85 -3.53
N GLU A 187 17.84 -12.38 -4.10
CA GLU A 187 16.97 -13.16 -4.98
C GLU A 187 16.57 -12.34 -6.22
N PRO A 188 17.25 -12.53 -7.36
CA PRO A 188 16.86 -11.90 -8.62
C PRO A 188 15.75 -12.67 -9.36
N TRP A 189 14.89 -11.92 -10.05
CA TRP A 189 13.77 -12.43 -10.85
C TRP A 189 13.80 -11.90 -12.30
N PRO A 190 14.85 -12.22 -13.09
CA PRO A 190 14.94 -11.79 -14.49
C PRO A 190 13.71 -12.26 -15.27
N ASN A 191 13.15 -11.38 -16.10
CA ASN A 191 11.87 -11.61 -16.80
C ASN A 191 10.68 -11.92 -15.87
N LYS A 192 10.74 -11.51 -14.59
CA LYS A 192 9.71 -11.74 -13.58
C LYS A 192 9.48 -13.23 -13.25
N GLU A 193 10.50 -14.05 -13.46
CA GLU A 193 10.52 -15.45 -13.06
C GLU A 193 11.64 -15.69 -12.05
N PHE A 194 11.34 -16.49 -11.01
CA PHE A 194 12.34 -16.91 -10.04
C PHE A 194 13.56 -17.52 -10.72
N TYR A 195 14.74 -16.96 -10.48
CA TYR A 195 16.00 -17.47 -11.02
C TYR A 195 16.75 -18.32 -10.01
N ASN A 196 17.15 -17.72 -8.89
CA ASN A 196 17.92 -18.36 -7.84
C ASN A 196 17.94 -17.47 -6.59
N VAL A 197 18.40 -18.00 -5.46
CA VAL A 197 18.68 -17.26 -4.23
C VAL A 197 20.08 -17.62 -3.75
N ILE A 198 20.82 -16.61 -3.27
CA ILE A 198 22.07 -16.82 -2.55
C ILE A 198 21.91 -16.26 -1.14
N VAL A 199 22.17 -17.08 -0.13
CA VAL A 199 22.01 -16.73 1.29
C VAL A 199 23.36 -16.56 2.01
N TYR A 200 23.38 -15.77 3.08
CA TYR A 200 24.62 -15.46 3.80
C TYR A 200 25.26 -16.70 4.45
N GLU A 201 24.47 -17.70 4.83
CA GLU A 201 24.96 -18.96 5.41
C GLU A 201 25.88 -19.73 4.45
N GLU A 202 25.70 -19.60 3.13
CA GLU A 202 26.57 -20.24 2.14
C GLU A 202 28.03 -19.75 2.21
N PHE A 203 28.26 -18.57 2.77
CA PHE A 203 29.58 -17.97 2.93
C PHE A 203 30.17 -18.17 4.32
N GLY A 204 29.40 -18.71 5.28
CA GLY A 204 29.81 -18.78 6.69
C GLY A 204 30.14 -17.40 7.29
N LYS A 205 29.45 -16.35 6.83
CA LYS A 205 29.57 -14.97 7.32
C LYS A 205 28.38 -14.59 8.18
N GLU A 206 28.42 -13.39 8.75
CA GLU A 206 27.26 -12.78 9.40
C GLU A 206 26.34 -12.11 8.35
N ALA A 207 25.05 -12.02 8.62
CA ALA A 207 24.07 -11.46 7.69
C ALA A 207 24.35 -10.00 7.29
N ASN A 208 25.01 -9.22 8.14
CA ASN A 208 25.42 -7.83 7.87
C ASN A 208 26.85 -7.70 7.28
N ASP A 209 27.56 -8.80 7.01
CA ASP A 209 28.88 -8.73 6.40
C ASP A 209 28.78 -8.32 4.92
N SER A 210 29.25 -7.12 4.61
CA SER A 210 29.17 -6.61 3.24
C SER A 210 29.91 -7.42 2.19
N GLU A 211 30.94 -8.17 2.56
CA GLU A 211 31.69 -8.97 1.60
C GLU A 211 30.78 -10.02 0.93
N TRP A 212 29.92 -10.69 1.70
CA TRP A 212 29.10 -11.79 1.16
C TRP A 212 28.05 -11.27 0.17
N TYR A 213 27.34 -10.20 0.53
CA TYR A 213 26.23 -9.73 -0.32
C TYR A 213 26.72 -9.00 -1.56
N TYR A 214 27.90 -8.37 -1.54
CA TYR A 214 28.53 -7.87 -2.76
C TYR A 214 29.02 -9.02 -3.65
N GLU A 215 29.59 -10.08 -3.07
CA GLU A 215 30.01 -11.26 -3.84
C GLU A 215 28.82 -11.97 -4.50
N ALA A 216 27.72 -12.15 -3.76
CA ALA A 216 26.47 -12.72 -4.28
C ALA A 216 25.87 -11.87 -5.41
N PHE A 217 25.79 -10.55 -5.23
CA PHE A 217 25.30 -9.64 -6.27
C PHE A 217 26.17 -9.69 -7.53
N GLU A 218 27.50 -9.61 -7.39
CA GLU A 218 28.44 -9.69 -8.50
C GLU A 218 28.38 -11.02 -9.24
N LYS A 219 28.08 -12.13 -8.53
CA LYS A 219 27.87 -13.44 -9.16
C LYS A 219 26.65 -13.42 -10.08
N PHE A 220 25.51 -12.92 -9.62
CA PHE A 220 24.31 -12.80 -10.46
C PHE A 220 24.52 -11.86 -11.66
N VAL A 221 25.20 -10.73 -11.44
CA VAL A 221 25.55 -9.82 -12.53
C VAL A 221 26.42 -10.52 -13.59
N LYS A 222 27.40 -11.34 -13.18
CA LYS A 222 28.24 -12.13 -14.11
C LYS A 222 27.46 -13.23 -14.84
N GLU A 223 26.40 -13.73 -14.22
CA GLU A 223 25.47 -14.69 -14.82
C GLU A 223 24.47 -14.04 -15.79
N GLY A 224 24.50 -12.71 -15.93
CA GLY A 224 23.74 -11.95 -16.92
C GLY A 224 22.43 -11.34 -16.40
N VAL A 225 22.22 -11.32 -15.08
CA VAL A 225 21.08 -10.65 -14.46
C VAL A 225 21.29 -9.13 -14.47
N GLU A 226 20.34 -8.38 -15.03
CA GLU A 226 20.41 -6.92 -15.16
C GLU A 226 19.28 -6.17 -14.43
N ASP A 227 18.21 -6.85 -14.02
CA ASP A 227 17.04 -6.27 -13.38
C ASP A 227 16.35 -7.22 -12.38
N TYR A 228 15.32 -6.70 -11.71
CA TYR A 228 14.52 -7.39 -10.69
C TYR A 228 15.34 -8.06 -9.59
N PHE A 229 16.31 -7.34 -9.03
CA PHE A 229 16.98 -7.77 -7.80
C PHE A 229 16.11 -7.46 -6.58
N SER A 230 15.97 -8.44 -5.70
CA SER A 230 15.37 -8.27 -4.37
C SER A 230 16.28 -8.86 -3.29
N ALA A 231 16.02 -8.53 -2.03
CA ALA A 231 16.68 -9.15 -0.89
C ALA A 231 15.74 -9.26 0.32
N SER A 232 16.05 -10.20 1.20
CA SER A 232 15.44 -10.30 2.53
C SER A 232 16.28 -9.53 3.54
N TYR A 233 15.68 -8.62 4.29
CA TYR A 233 16.37 -7.73 5.23
C TYR A 233 16.00 -8.02 6.69
N GLY A 234 16.88 -7.63 7.60
CA GLY A 234 16.58 -7.54 9.03
C GLY A 234 17.18 -6.26 9.61
N VAL A 235 16.33 -5.28 9.92
CA VAL A 235 16.78 -3.98 10.45
C VAL A 235 17.13 -4.14 11.93
N PRO A 236 18.35 -3.80 12.35
CA PRO A 236 18.72 -3.85 13.76
C PRO A 236 17.76 -3.05 14.64
N GLN A 237 17.31 -3.64 15.75
CA GLN A 237 16.34 -3.03 16.65
C GLN A 237 16.80 -1.66 17.17
N GLU A 238 18.11 -1.46 17.37
CA GLU A 238 18.65 -0.17 17.82
C GLU A 238 18.40 0.95 16.80
N LEU A 239 18.41 0.66 15.49
CA LEU A 239 18.07 1.64 14.47
C LEU A 239 16.59 2.01 14.54
N ILE A 240 15.71 1.02 14.69
CA ILE A 240 14.28 1.27 14.85
C ILE A 240 14.03 2.18 16.05
N GLU A 241 14.70 1.94 17.18
CA GLU A 241 14.57 2.77 18.39
C GLU A 241 15.11 4.19 18.23
N ILE A 242 16.18 4.38 17.45
CA ILE A 242 16.77 5.69 17.17
C ILE A 242 15.84 6.51 16.27
N PHE A 243 15.29 5.90 15.22
CA PHE A 243 14.54 6.61 14.17
C PHE A 243 13.02 6.67 14.41
N LYS A 244 12.51 6.03 15.48
CA LYS A 244 11.12 6.19 15.95
C LYS A 244 10.86 7.46 16.77
N LYS A 245 11.89 8.22 17.16
CA LYS A 245 11.78 9.45 17.97
C LYS A 245 11.69 10.71 17.11
#